data_AF-A0A914R654-F1
#
_entry.id   AF-A0A914R654-F1
#
_cell.length_a   1.000
_cell.length_b   1.000
_cell.length_c   1.000
_cell.angle_alpha   90.00
_cell.angle_beta   90.00
_cell.angle_gamma   90.00
#
_symmetry.space_group_name_H-M   'P 1'
#
loop_
_entity.id
_entity.type
_entity.pdbx_description
1 polymer ?
#
loop_
_entity_poly.entity_id
_entity_poly.type
_entity_poly.pdbx_seq_one_letter_code
_entity_poly.pdbx_strand_id
1 'polypeptide(L)' 'LKGFFRRSIQQKIQYRPCTKSQQCAIARNNRNRCQYCRLKKCIAVGMSRDVCIYAIVYFDYFRIFLCFLDE' A
#
# COMPACT_ATOMS: atom_id res chain seq x y z
N LEU A 1 5.31 6.67 -3.84
CA LEU A 1 4.57 5.44 -3.46
C LEU A 1 5.49 4.37 -2.87
N LYS A 2 6.59 4.03 -3.54
CA LYS A 2 7.57 3.01 -3.10
C LYS A 2 8.14 3.21 -1.68
N GLY A 3 8.35 4.45 -1.25
CA GLY A 3 8.83 4.76 0.10
C GLY A 3 7.78 4.69 1.21
N PHE A 4 6.48 4.72 0.89
CA PHE A 4 5.42 4.65 1.91
C PHE A 4 5.42 3.28 2.56
N PHE A 5 5.19 2.23 1.78
CA PHE A 5 5.12 0.85 2.28
C PHE A 5 6.40 0.45 3.02
N ARG A 6 7.56 0.73 2.43
CA ARG A 6 8.85 0.41 3.05
C ARG A 6 8.99 1.05 4.44
N ARG A 7 8.64 2.32 4.60
CA ARG A 7 8.66 2.99 5.91
C ARG A 7 7.61 2.43 6.87
N SER A 8 6.38 2.23 6.39
CA SER A 8 5.29 1.66 7.21
C SER A 8 5.70 0.34 7.84
N ILE A 9 6.31 -0.54 7.04
CA ILE A 9 6.72 -1.88 7.49
C ILE A 9 8.00 -1.83 8.32
N GLN A 10 9.06 -1.15 7.86
CA GLN A 10 10.34 -1.11 8.60
C GLN A 10 10.20 -0.44 9.96
N GLN A 11 9.48 0.68 10.03
CA GLN A 11 9.30 1.44 11.27
C GLN A 11 8.07 0.97 12.07
N LYS A 12 7.38 -0.09 11.61
CA LYS A 12 6.14 -0.61 12.23
C LYS A 12 5.13 0.51 12.55
N ILE A 13 4.95 1.45 11.62
CA ILE A 13 4.13 2.63 11.85
C ILE A 13 2.68 2.20 12.03
N GLN A 14 2.12 2.51 13.19
CA GLN A 14 0.70 2.36 13.50
C GLN A 14 -0.05 3.57 12.93
N TYR A 15 -0.74 3.39 11.79
CA TYR A 15 -1.58 4.45 11.23
C TYR A 15 -2.88 4.60 12.02
N ARG A 16 -3.41 5.83 12.06
CA ARG A 16 -4.73 6.08 12.66
C ARG A 16 -5.79 5.19 11.98
N PRO A 17 -6.71 4.61 12.76
CA PRO A 17 -7.77 3.78 12.21
C PRO A 17 -8.62 4.58 11.22
N CYS A 18 -9.09 3.90 10.17
CA CYS A 18 -9.91 4.53 9.15
C CYS A 18 -11.26 4.99 9.74
N THR A 19 -11.66 6.22 9.44
CA THR A 19 -12.96 6.79 9.84
C THR A 19 -14.11 6.39 8.92
N LYS A 20 -13.81 5.86 7.73
CA LYS A 20 -14.79 5.40 6.72
C LYS A 20 -14.69 3.89 6.52
N SER A 21 -15.07 3.14 7.55
CA SER A 21 -15.26 1.66 7.53
C SER A 21 -14.10 0.80 6.99
N GLN A 22 -12.88 1.35 6.91
CA GLN A 22 -11.72 0.69 6.33
C GLN A 22 -11.86 0.30 4.84
N GLN A 23 -12.79 0.94 4.11
CA GLN A 23 -13.12 0.64 2.70
C GLN A 23 -12.91 1.87 1.82
N CYS A 24 -11.94 2.72 2.17
CA CYS A 24 -11.63 3.89 1.35
C CYS A 24 -11.13 3.46 -0.03
N ALA A 25 -11.78 3.94 -1.09
CA ALA A 25 -11.23 3.86 -2.44
C ALA A 25 -9.91 4.64 -2.51
N ILE A 26 -8.81 3.97 -2.87
CA ILE A 26 -7.46 4.54 -2.96
C ILE A 26 -7.13 4.75 -4.44
N ALA A 27 -7.36 5.97 -4.92
CA ALA A 27 -7.07 6.44 -6.28
C ALA A 27 -5.92 7.46 -6.27
N ARG A 28 -5.37 7.79 -7.45
CA ARG A 28 -4.18 8.68 -7.57
C ARG A 28 -4.37 10.04 -6.87
N ASN A 29 -5.58 10.59 -6.91
CA ASN A 29 -5.95 11.88 -6.31
C ASN A 29 -6.15 11.82 -4.78
N ASN A 30 -6.62 10.70 -4.23
CA ASN A 30 -7.05 10.59 -2.84
C ASN A 30 -6.18 9.64 -2.00
N ARG A 31 -5.15 9.01 -2.58
CA ARG A 31 -4.31 7.99 -1.94
C ARG A 31 -3.61 8.40 -0.64
N ASN A 32 -3.56 9.70 -0.34
CA ASN A 32 -2.99 10.21 0.91
C ASN A 32 -4.05 10.47 1.99
N ARG A 33 -5.35 10.38 1.67
CA ARG A 33 -6.46 10.66 2.59
C ARG A 33 -6.58 9.62 3.71
N CYS A 34 -6.30 8.34 3.43
CA CYS A 34 -6.31 7.29 4.45
C CYS A 34 -5.07 6.40 4.31
N GLN A 35 -4.09 6.63 5.19
CA GLN A 35 -2.85 5.85 5.23
C GLN A 35 -3.10 4.40 5.66
N TYR A 36 -4.07 4.18 6.56
CA TYR A 36 -4.50 2.85 6.99
C TYR A 36 -5.03 2.00 5.83
N CYS A 37 -6.05 2.48 5.11
CA CYS A 37 -6.62 1.77 3.98
C CYS A 37 -5.61 1.57 2.84
N ARG A 38 -4.71 2.54 2.65
CA ARG A 38 -3.62 2.42 1.68
C ARG A 38 -2.67 1.28 2.04
N LEU A 39 -2.20 1.22 3.29
CA LEU A 39 -1.34 0.14 3.76
C LEU A 39 -2.06 -1.22 3.68
N LYS A 40 -3.34 -1.26 4.08
CA LYS A 40 -4.17 -2.47 3.99
C LYS A 40 -4.31 -2.96 2.55
N LYS A 41 -4.57 -2.08 1.57
CA LYS A 41 -4.65 -2.42 0.14
C LYS A 41 -3.30 -2.94 -0.36
N CYS A 42 -2.20 -2.27 0.00
CA CYS A 42 -0.83 -2.72 -0.31
C CYS A 42 -0.55 -4.15 0.19
N ILE A 43 -0.90 -4.45 1.44
CA ILE A 43 -0.73 -5.81 2.01
C ILE A 43 -1.66 -6.80 1.30
N ALA A 44 -2.92 -6.43 1.04
CA ALA A 44 -3.91 -7.28 0.37
C ALA A 44 -3.50 -7.67 -1.05
N VAL A 45 -2.85 -6.76 -1.80
CA VAL A 45 -2.26 -7.10 -3.10
C VAL A 45 -0.96 -7.89 -3.00
N GLY A 46 -0.52 -8.33 -1.82
CA GLY A 46 0.61 -9.24 -1.65
C GLY A 46 1.96 -8.56 -1.41
N MET A 47 1.98 -7.28 -1.04
CA MET A 47 3.22 -6.68 -0.51
C MET A 47 3.54 -7.29 0.85
N SER A 48 4.54 -8.17 0.90
CA SER A 48 4.96 -8.84 2.13
C SER A 48 6.38 -8.44 2.54
N ARG A 49 6.74 -8.80 3.78
CA ARG A 49 8.04 -8.51 4.39
C ARG A 49 9.12 -9.53 3.98
N ASP A 50 8.69 -10.72 3.54
CA ASP A 50 9.51 -11.91 3.32
C ASP A 50 9.97 -12.11 1.87
N VAL A 51 9.58 -11.23 0.94
CA VAL A 51 9.99 -11.34 -0.47
C VAL A 51 11.32 -10.60 -0.67
N CYS A 52 12.27 -11.21 -1.38
CA CYS A 52 13.61 -10.68 -1.55
C CYS A 52 13.60 -9.21 -2.05
N ILE A 53 14.39 -8.36 -1.40
CA ILE A 53 14.36 -6.88 -1.47
C ILE A 53 14.48 -6.34 -2.92
N TYR A 54 15.02 -7.13 -3.86
CA TYR A 54 15.17 -6.79 -5.29
C TYR A 54 14.01 -7.28 -6.18
N ALA A 55 13.36 -8.42 -5.85
CA ALA A 55 12.22 -8.95 -6.59
C ALA A 55 10.93 -8.15 -6.33
N ILE A 56 10.76 -7.64 -5.10
CA ILE A 56 9.66 -6.75 -4.68
C ILE A 56 9.56 -5.54 -5.60
N VAL A 57 10.66 -4.85 -5.93
CA VAL A 57 10.58 -3.56 -6.63
C VAL A 57 9.97 -3.66 -8.03
N TYR A 58 10.34 -4.70 -8.78
CA TYR A 58 9.89 -4.90 -10.17
C TYR A 58 8.50 -5.54 -10.24
N PHE A 59 8.20 -6.55 -9.42
CA PHE A 59 6.88 -7.18 -9.38
C PHE A 59 5.82 -6.31 -8.68
N ASP A 60 6.18 -5.56 -7.64
CA ASP A 60 5.26 -4.64 -6.98
C ASP A 60 5.02 -3.36 -7.77
N TYR A 61 5.91 -2.87 -8.64
CA TYR A 61 5.54 -1.76 -9.52
C TYR A 61 4.41 -2.19 -10.46
N PHE A 62 4.49 -3.38 -11.05
CA PHE A 62 3.45 -3.93 -11.90
C PHE A 62 2.14 -4.14 -11.14
N ARG A 63 2.21 -4.71 -9.93
CA ARG A 63 1.02 -5.04 -9.12
C ARG A 63 0.42 -3.84 -8.38
N ILE A 64 1.22 -2.86 -7.98
CA ILE A 64 0.75 -1.52 -7.56
C ILE A 64 0.12 -0.80 -8.75
N PHE A 65 0.78 -0.79 -9.91
CA PHE A 65 0.26 -0.14 -11.11
C PHE A 65 -1.11 -0.73 -11.46
N LEU A 66 -1.24 -2.05 -11.54
CA LEU A 66 -2.53 -2.76 -11.67
C LEU A 66 -3.52 -2.41 -10.54
N CYS A 67 -3.09 -2.36 -9.28
CA CYS A 67 -3.96 -1.96 -8.15
C CYS A 67 -4.48 -0.51 -8.23
N PHE A 68 -3.85 0.34 -9.06
CA PHE A 68 -4.25 1.71 -9.40
C PHE A 68 -4.75 1.86 -10.84
N LEU A 69 -4.80 0.78 -11.64
CA LEU A 69 -5.32 0.74 -13.01
C LEU A 69 -6.57 -0.15 -13.15
N ASP A 70 -6.89 -0.95 -12.14
CA ASP A 70 -8.12 -1.74 -12.03
C ASP A 70 -9.26 -0.85 -11.47
N GLU A 71 -9.61 0.19 -12.23
CA GLU A 71 -10.49 1.36 -11.91
C GLU A 71 -9.86 2.53 -11.10
#